data_AF-A0A7J9NFC5-F1
#
_entry.id   AF-A0A7J9NFC5-F1
#
_cell.length_a   1.000
_cell.length_b   1.000
_cell.length_c   1.000
_cell.angle_alpha   90.00
_cell.angle_beta   90.00
_cell.angle_gamma   90.00
#
_symmetry.space_group_name_H-M   'P 1'
#
loop_
_entity.id
_entity.type
_entity.pdbx_description
1 polymer ?
#
loop_
_entity_poly.entity_id
_entity_poly.type
_entity_poly.pdbx_seq_one_letter_code
_entity_poly.pdbx_strand_id
1 'polypeptide(L)'
;MLVSAATMEECPTTGTMVVHWVRKFPFFCSDREYVFGRRIWESGRAYYCVTKGVPYGSVPRKNKPRRVDLYYSSWLIRAVESRKGDGQLTACEVLLFHHEDMGIPWKIAKVGVRQGMWGTVKKIDPGLRAYQKERTSGNTLSHCAFMAQINSKISADYLRSFESKSNDASELETHNSSEKPSGKNIPKLLVVGGAIALACSFDRGLLTKAVIFGVARRFANIGKRL
;
A
#
# COMPACT_ATOMS: atom_id res chain seq x y z
N MET A 1 -7.82 -5.17 3.99
CA MET A 1 -9.26 -5.05 3.69
C MET A 1 -9.70 -3.65 4.13
N LEU A 2 -10.54 -2.97 3.36
CA LEU A 2 -11.01 -1.62 3.67
C LEU A 2 -12.20 -1.72 4.65
N VAL A 3 -12.18 -0.96 5.75
CA VAL A 3 -13.31 -0.86 6.70
C VAL A 3 -14.22 0.32 6.32
N SER A 4 -13.66 1.52 6.23
CA SER A 4 -14.39 2.72 5.79
C SER A 4 -13.48 3.67 5.02
N ALA A 5 -14.05 4.39 4.07
CA ALA A 5 -13.41 5.51 3.36
C ALA A 5 -14.43 6.64 3.22
N ALA A 6 -14.07 7.85 3.64
CA ALA A 6 -14.91 9.02 3.53
C ALA A 6 -14.10 10.21 2.98
N THR A 7 -14.66 10.92 2.02
CA THR A 7 -14.13 12.20 1.56
C THR A 7 -14.54 13.28 2.56
N MET A 8 -13.55 13.98 3.12
CA MET A 8 -13.75 15.03 4.11
C MET A 8 -13.79 16.42 3.47
N GLU A 9 -12.90 16.64 2.50
CA GLU A 9 -12.83 17.87 1.71
C GLU A 9 -12.47 17.51 0.28
N GLU A 10 -12.88 18.35 -0.65
CA GLU A 10 -12.49 18.24 -2.04
C GLU A 10 -12.47 19.59 -2.75
N CYS A 11 -11.64 19.68 -3.78
CA CYS A 11 -11.55 20.83 -4.66
C CYS A 11 -11.79 20.36 -6.10
N PRO A 12 -12.98 20.62 -6.68
CA PRO A 12 -13.31 20.19 -8.04
C PRO A 12 -12.50 20.95 -9.10
N THR A 13 -11.82 22.04 -8.76
CA THR A 13 -10.92 22.74 -9.70
C THR A 13 -9.58 22.02 -9.84
N THR A 14 -9.07 21.43 -8.76
CA THR A 14 -7.70 20.86 -8.72
C THR A 14 -7.67 19.34 -8.61
N GLY A 15 -8.82 18.71 -8.34
CA GLY A 15 -8.91 17.27 -8.06
C GLY A 15 -8.34 16.89 -6.67
N THR A 16 -8.01 17.87 -5.84
CA THR A 16 -7.49 17.62 -4.48
C THR A 16 -8.61 17.04 -3.62
N MET A 17 -8.30 16.02 -2.83
CA MET A 17 -9.23 15.47 -1.85
C MET A 17 -8.52 15.21 -0.53
N VAL A 18 -9.18 15.48 0.59
CA VAL A 18 -8.80 14.97 1.91
C VAL A 18 -9.69 13.77 2.22
N VAL A 19 -9.09 12.64 2.53
CA VAL A 19 -9.79 11.38 2.74
C VAL A 19 -9.46 10.83 4.11
N HIS A 20 -10.50 10.44 4.85
CA HIS A 20 -10.39 9.63 6.06
C HIS A 20 -10.54 8.16 5.68
N TRP A 21 -9.57 7.34 6.08
CA TRP A 21 -9.49 5.94 5.70
C TRP A 21 -9.22 5.05 6.90
N VAL A 22 -10.03 4.01 7.10
CA VAL A 22 -9.77 2.97 8.10
C VAL A 22 -9.52 1.64 7.41
N ARG A 23 -8.33 1.09 7.60
CA ARG A 23 -7.91 -0.20 7.04
C ARG A 23 -7.90 -1.27 8.13
N LYS A 24 -8.47 -2.43 7.78
CA LYS A 24 -8.43 -3.61 8.62
C LYS A 24 -7.03 -4.21 8.63
N PHE A 25 -6.49 -4.42 9.82
CA PHE A 25 -5.24 -5.13 10.04
C PHE A 25 -5.48 -6.50 10.66
N PRO A 26 -4.50 -7.42 10.62
CA PRO A 26 -4.60 -8.70 11.31
C PRO A 26 -4.93 -8.52 12.79
N PHE A 27 -5.71 -9.45 13.37
CA PHE A 27 -6.30 -9.34 14.71
C PHE A 27 -5.29 -9.08 15.85
N PHE A 28 -4.02 -9.43 15.66
CA PHE A 28 -2.94 -9.21 16.63
C PHE A 28 -2.42 -7.77 16.67
N CYS A 29 -2.94 -6.88 15.83
CA CYS A 29 -2.65 -5.46 15.87
C CYS A 29 -3.92 -4.62 15.63
N SER A 30 -3.93 -3.39 16.13
CA SER A 30 -5.05 -2.48 15.91
C SER A 30 -5.24 -2.22 14.41
N ASP A 31 -6.45 -1.84 14.00
CA ASP A 31 -6.68 -1.28 12.66
C ASP A 31 -5.89 0.02 12.48
N ARG A 32 -5.72 0.46 11.22
CA ARG A 32 -5.01 1.71 10.90
C ARG A 32 -5.96 2.76 10.39
N GLU A 33 -5.86 3.94 10.97
CA GLU A 33 -6.57 5.14 10.55
C GLU A 33 -5.61 6.06 9.81
N TYR A 34 -6.05 6.57 8.68
CA TYR A 34 -5.31 7.50 7.87
C TYR A 34 -6.19 8.73 7.64
N VAL A 35 -5.57 9.90 7.67
CA VAL A 35 -6.14 11.11 7.08
C VAL A 35 -5.09 11.62 6.12
N PHE A 36 -5.41 11.64 4.84
CA PHE A 36 -4.45 12.03 3.81
C PHE A 36 -5.07 12.95 2.78
N GLY A 37 -4.28 13.90 2.31
CA GLY A 37 -4.54 14.63 1.08
C GLY A 37 -4.07 13.80 -0.10
N ARG A 38 -4.85 13.78 -1.18
CA ARG A 38 -4.46 13.17 -2.46
C ARG A 38 -4.74 14.10 -3.62
N ARG A 39 -3.93 14.00 -4.68
CA ARG A 39 -4.11 14.75 -5.93
C ARG A 39 -3.46 14.00 -7.09
N ILE A 40 -4.00 14.20 -8.30
CA ILE A 40 -3.43 13.68 -9.55
C ILE A 40 -2.92 14.85 -10.39
N TRP A 41 -1.67 14.74 -10.82
CA TRP A 41 -1.06 15.66 -11.77
C TRP A 41 -0.81 14.97 -13.10
N GLU A 42 -0.92 15.74 -14.18
CA GLU A 42 -0.56 15.33 -15.53
C GLU A 42 0.63 16.18 -15.98
N SER A 43 1.70 15.54 -16.43
CA SER A 43 2.83 16.22 -17.08
C SER A 43 3.35 15.39 -18.24
N GLY A 44 3.44 16.00 -19.42
CA GLY A 44 3.76 15.29 -20.66
C GLY A 44 2.75 14.19 -20.97
N ARG A 45 3.18 12.93 -20.87
CA ARG A 45 2.32 11.73 -21.06
C ARG A 45 2.26 10.87 -19.79
N ALA A 46 2.58 11.47 -18.65
CA ALA A 46 2.66 10.81 -17.36
C ALA A 46 1.65 11.38 -16.38
N TYR A 47 1.11 10.50 -15.55
CA TYR A 47 0.26 10.83 -14.42
C TYR A 47 1.01 10.58 -13.12
N TYR A 48 0.94 11.55 -12.22
CA TYR A 48 1.52 11.50 -10.88
C TYR A 48 0.39 11.51 -9.87
N CYS A 49 0.15 10.38 -9.20
CA CYS A 49 -0.86 10.26 -8.16
C CYS A 49 -0.17 10.36 -6.80
N VAL A 50 -0.26 11.53 -6.17
CA VAL A 50 0.43 11.82 -4.91
C VAL A 50 -0.58 11.76 -3.77
N THR A 51 -0.19 11.11 -2.68
CA THR A 51 -0.94 11.04 -1.43
C THR A 51 0.00 11.29 -0.26
N LYS A 52 -0.41 12.15 0.65
CA LYS A 52 0.37 12.55 1.83
C LYS A 52 -0.53 12.62 3.06
N GLY A 53 -0.07 12.09 4.19
CA GLY A 53 -0.73 12.26 5.49
C GLY A 53 -0.88 13.75 5.82
N VAL A 54 -2.08 14.16 6.22
CA VAL A 54 -2.38 15.55 6.57
C VAL A 54 -3.05 15.63 7.94
N PRO A 55 -2.75 16.67 8.75
CA PRO A 55 -3.52 16.94 9.95
C PRO A 55 -4.95 17.35 9.55
N TYR A 56 -5.92 16.98 10.39
CA TYR A 56 -7.31 17.35 10.17
C TYR A 56 -8.03 17.45 11.51
N GLY A 57 -8.29 18.69 11.95
CA GLY A 57 -8.68 18.99 13.33
C GLY A 57 -9.98 18.32 13.78
N SER A 58 -10.94 18.11 12.88
CA SER A 58 -12.24 17.51 13.20
C SER A 58 -12.22 15.98 13.28
N VAL A 59 -11.08 15.33 12.99
CA VAL A 59 -10.91 13.88 13.18
C VAL A 59 -9.92 13.65 14.33
N PRO A 60 -10.39 13.66 15.60
CA PRO A 60 -9.53 13.52 16.76
C PRO A 60 -8.86 12.15 16.79
N ARG A 61 -7.65 12.10 17.38
CA ARG A 61 -6.90 10.86 17.52
C ARG A 61 -7.59 9.93 18.51
N LYS A 62 -7.66 8.65 18.15
CA LYS A 62 -8.13 7.57 19.01
C LYS A 62 -6.99 6.61 19.31
N ASN A 63 -7.10 5.85 20.41
CA ASN A 63 -6.15 4.79 20.72
C ASN A 63 -6.29 3.60 19.74
N LYS A 64 -7.53 3.34 19.30
CA LYS A 64 -7.88 2.33 18.30
C LYS A 64 -8.97 2.90 17.40
N PRO A 65 -8.85 2.82 16.06
CA PRO A 65 -7.66 2.44 15.27
C PRO A 65 -6.42 3.31 15.55
N ARG A 66 -5.20 2.80 15.27
CA ARG A 66 -3.95 3.59 15.38
C ARG A 66 -3.86 4.53 14.18
N ARG A 67 -3.71 5.84 14.42
CA ARG A 67 -3.43 6.83 13.38
C ARG A 67 -2.05 6.61 12.75
N VAL A 68 -1.96 6.74 11.43
CA VAL A 68 -0.72 6.78 10.65
C VAL A 68 -0.54 8.19 10.11
N ASP A 69 0.28 9.01 10.76
CA ASP A 69 0.52 10.39 10.32
C ASP A 69 1.60 10.44 9.24
N LEU A 70 2.66 9.65 9.42
CA LEU A 70 3.73 9.54 8.45
C LEU A 70 3.25 8.62 7.32
N TYR A 71 2.72 9.23 6.27
CA TYR A 71 2.21 8.54 5.09
C TYR A 71 2.57 9.32 3.84
N TYR A 72 3.33 8.72 2.95
CA TYR A 72 3.71 9.25 1.66
C TYR A 72 3.56 8.15 0.62
N SER A 73 2.78 8.40 -0.42
CA SER A 73 2.57 7.47 -1.50
C SER A 73 2.53 8.25 -2.81
N SER A 74 3.37 7.87 -3.76
CA SER A 74 3.42 8.50 -5.07
C SER A 74 3.45 7.42 -6.14
N TRP A 75 2.52 7.52 -7.08
CA TRP A 75 2.48 6.66 -8.26
C TRP A 75 2.84 7.49 -9.49
N LEU A 76 3.78 6.99 -10.28
CA LEU A 76 4.05 7.48 -11.63
C LEU A 76 3.51 6.45 -12.62
N ILE A 77 2.57 6.87 -13.46
CA ILE A 77 1.92 6.04 -14.47
C ILE A 77 2.17 6.67 -15.84
N ARG A 78 2.75 5.93 -16.77
CA ARG A 78 3.01 6.42 -18.13
C ARG A 78 2.70 5.37 -19.19
N ALA A 79 2.25 5.83 -20.35
CA ALA A 79 2.09 4.97 -21.51
C ALA A 79 3.46 4.59 -22.08
N VAL A 80 3.65 3.31 -22.39
CA VAL A 80 4.90 2.75 -22.93
C VAL A 80 4.59 1.78 -24.06
N GLU A 81 5.59 1.51 -24.91
CA GLU A 81 5.46 0.52 -25.96
C GLU A 81 5.16 -0.87 -25.39
N SER A 82 4.29 -1.60 -26.07
CA SER A 82 4.03 -2.98 -25.71
C SER A 82 5.17 -3.89 -26.17
N ARG A 83 5.22 -5.09 -25.60
CA ARG A 83 6.16 -6.14 -26.04
C ARG A 83 5.92 -6.64 -27.48
N LYS A 84 4.89 -6.14 -28.17
CA LYS A 84 4.62 -6.48 -29.58
C LYS A 84 5.61 -5.84 -30.55
N GLY A 85 6.31 -4.77 -30.15
CA GLY A 85 7.29 -4.10 -30.99
C GLY A 85 6.69 -3.35 -32.19
N ASP A 86 5.40 -2.95 -32.10
CA ASP A 86 4.67 -2.23 -33.14
C ASP A 86 4.78 -0.70 -33.03
N GLY A 87 5.62 -0.21 -32.11
CA GLY A 87 5.76 1.23 -31.80
C GLY A 87 4.54 1.85 -31.13
N GLN A 88 3.49 1.08 -30.85
CA GLN A 88 2.25 1.59 -30.26
C GLN A 88 2.35 1.60 -28.73
N LEU A 89 1.96 2.72 -28.12
CA LEU A 89 1.95 2.93 -26.66
C LEU A 89 0.73 2.28 -26.00
N THR A 90 0.56 0.96 -26.21
CA THR A 90 -0.60 0.19 -25.72
C THR A 90 -0.35 -0.50 -24.39
N ALA A 91 0.83 -0.33 -23.79
CA ALA A 91 1.14 -0.79 -22.43
C ALA A 91 1.29 0.39 -21.46
N CYS A 92 1.35 0.12 -20.16
CA CYS A 92 1.65 1.11 -19.15
C CYS A 92 2.79 0.64 -18.24
N GLU A 93 3.63 1.58 -17.85
CA GLU A 93 4.58 1.39 -16.75
C GLU A 93 4.02 2.12 -15.53
N VAL A 94 4.14 1.46 -14.37
CA VAL A 94 3.69 1.97 -13.09
C VAL A 94 4.83 1.86 -12.08
N LEU A 95 5.28 3.00 -11.58
CA LEU A 95 6.27 3.10 -10.50
C LEU A 95 5.57 3.58 -9.23
N LEU A 96 5.85 2.92 -8.11
CA LEU A 96 5.30 3.27 -6.80
C LEU A 96 6.43 3.58 -5.83
N PHE A 97 6.41 4.79 -5.29
CA PHE A 97 7.21 5.20 -4.14
C PHE A 97 6.31 5.29 -2.93
N HIS A 98 6.62 4.53 -1.87
CA HIS A 98 5.75 4.45 -0.72
C HIS A 98 6.54 4.40 0.58
N HIS A 99 6.12 5.21 1.54
CA HIS A 99 6.65 5.26 2.88
C HIS A 99 5.52 5.50 3.88
N GLU A 100 5.37 4.61 4.85
CA GLU A 100 4.42 4.80 5.94
C GLU A 100 4.96 4.29 7.28
N ASP A 101 4.69 5.00 8.37
CA ASP A 101 4.89 4.47 9.73
C ASP A 101 3.60 3.84 10.27
N MET A 102 3.45 2.55 9.98
CA MET A 102 2.35 1.76 10.54
C MET A 102 2.56 1.42 12.02
N GLY A 103 3.68 1.76 12.67
CA GLY A 103 3.98 1.28 14.03
C GLY A 103 4.09 -0.24 14.10
N ILE A 104 4.55 -0.87 13.02
CA ILE A 104 4.83 -2.31 12.96
C ILE A 104 6.35 -2.49 12.96
N PRO A 105 6.89 -3.39 13.79
CA PRO A 105 8.33 -3.67 13.77
C PRO A 105 8.82 -4.03 12.36
N TRP A 106 9.91 -3.38 11.94
CA TRP A 106 10.51 -3.51 10.60
C TRP A 106 10.61 -4.96 10.10
N LYS A 107 11.08 -5.89 10.96
CA LYS A 107 11.24 -7.31 10.59
C LYS A 107 9.91 -7.96 10.19
N ILE A 108 8.82 -7.62 10.88
CA ILE A 108 7.47 -8.13 10.60
C ILE A 108 6.96 -7.48 9.31
N ALA A 109 7.12 -6.16 9.17
CA ALA A 109 6.74 -5.44 7.96
C ALA A 109 7.44 -6.01 6.72
N LYS A 110 8.75 -6.28 6.79
CA LYS A 110 9.55 -6.86 5.70
C LYS A 110 9.02 -8.23 5.27
N VAL A 111 8.65 -9.11 6.21
CA VAL A 111 8.04 -10.41 5.88
C VAL A 111 6.68 -10.21 5.23
N GLY A 112 5.85 -9.33 5.77
CA GLY A 112 4.53 -9.01 5.22
C GLY A 112 4.61 -8.48 3.79
N VAL A 113 5.53 -7.55 3.51
CA VAL A 113 5.75 -7.01 2.15
C VAL A 113 6.24 -8.12 1.21
N ARG A 114 7.25 -8.91 1.61
CA ARG A 114 7.81 -9.97 0.77
C ARG A 114 6.76 -11.01 0.35
N GLN A 115 5.84 -11.36 1.24
CA GLN A 115 4.81 -12.36 0.96
C GLN A 115 3.55 -11.76 0.33
N GLY A 116 3.14 -10.57 0.75
CA GLY A 116 1.84 -9.98 0.39
C GLY A 116 1.86 -9.04 -0.81
N MET A 117 2.99 -8.38 -1.11
CA MET A 117 3.03 -7.32 -2.13
C MET A 117 2.75 -7.87 -3.53
N TRP A 118 3.32 -9.03 -3.87
CA TRP A 118 3.08 -9.64 -5.17
C TRP A 118 1.61 -9.99 -5.39
N GLY A 119 0.92 -10.47 -4.35
CA GLY A 119 -0.52 -10.70 -4.39
C GLY A 119 -1.34 -9.42 -4.61
N THR A 120 -0.84 -8.27 -4.16
CA THR A 120 -1.44 -6.96 -4.42
C THR A 120 -1.20 -6.52 -5.86
N VAL A 121 0.02 -6.66 -6.37
CA VAL A 121 0.36 -6.33 -7.77
C VAL A 121 -0.48 -7.15 -8.75
N LYS A 122 -0.66 -8.45 -8.50
CA LYS A 122 -1.53 -9.30 -9.34
C LYS A 122 -2.99 -8.87 -9.42
N LYS A 123 -3.48 -8.08 -8.44
CA LYS A 123 -4.87 -7.57 -8.45
C LYS A 123 -5.04 -6.33 -9.31
N ILE A 124 -3.96 -5.69 -9.75
CA ILE A 124 -4.02 -4.46 -10.56
C ILE A 124 -4.70 -4.74 -11.90
N ASP A 125 -4.29 -5.78 -12.65
CA ASP A 125 -4.90 -6.07 -13.96
C ASP A 125 -6.39 -6.45 -13.84
N PRO A 126 -6.81 -7.40 -12.97
CA PRO A 126 -8.24 -7.68 -12.79
C PRO A 126 -9.05 -6.44 -12.37
N GLY A 127 -8.47 -5.57 -11.52
CA GLY A 127 -9.08 -4.30 -11.14
C GLY A 127 -9.24 -3.34 -12.31
N LEU A 128 -8.23 -3.24 -13.17
CA LEU A 128 -8.30 -2.46 -14.41
C LEU A 128 -9.37 -3.00 -15.36
N ARG A 129 -9.47 -4.32 -15.54
CA ARG A 129 -10.52 -4.93 -16.39
C ARG A 129 -11.91 -4.66 -15.85
N ALA A 130 -12.10 -4.78 -14.54
CA ALA A 130 -13.37 -4.45 -13.89
C ALA A 130 -13.72 -2.96 -14.10
N TYR A 131 -12.74 -2.06 -13.92
CA TYR A 131 -12.91 -0.65 -14.19
C TYR A 131 -13.28 -0.37 -15.65
N GLN A 132 -12.59 -0.97 -16.62
CA GLN A 132 -12.90 -0.81 -18.05
C GLN A 132 -14.33 -1.26 -18.38
N LYS A 133 -14.76 -2.41 -17.85
CA LYS A 133 -16.13 -2.91 -18.03
C LYS A 133 -17.17 -1.94 -17.48
N GLU A 134 -16.94 -1.41 -16.28
CA GLU A 134 -17.82 -0.41 -15.67
C GLU A 134 -17.85 0.91 -16.47
N ARG A 135 -16.72 1.30 -17.07
CA ARG A 135 -16.69 2.49 -17.94
C ARG A 135 -17.49 2.30 -19.22
N THR A 136 -17.54 1.07 -19.74
CA THR A 136 -18.32 0.74 -20.95
C THR A 136 -19.81 0.51 -20.69
N SER A 137 -20.22 0.24 -19.44
CA SER A 137 -21.63 -0.03 -19.13
C SER A 137 -22.53 1.21 -19.14
N GLY A 138 -21.95 2.41 -19.22
CA GLY A 138 -22.71 3.68 -19.20
C GLY A 138 -23.22 4.08 -17.81
N ASN A 139 -22.87 3.34 -16.76
CA ASN A 139 -23.23 3.67 -15.39
C ASN A 139 -22.58 4.99 -14.94
N THR A 140 -23.27 5.70 -14.04
CA THR A 140 -22.74 6.91 -13.40
C THR A 140 -21.46 6.57 -12.64
N LEU A 141 -20.42 7.38 -12.84
CA LEU A 141 -19.17 7.23 -12.11
C LEU A 141 -19.41 7.40 -10.60
N SER A 142 -18.75 6.56 -9.80
CA SER A 142 -18.61 6.87 -8.38
C SER A 142 -17.95 8.24 -8.22
N HIS A 143 -18.31 8.97 -7.17
CA HIS A 143 -17.76 10.29 -6.91
C HIS A 143 -16.22 10.33 -6.90
N CYS A 144 -15.59 9.33 -6.29
CA CYS A 144 -14.13 9.17 -6.31
C CYS A 144 -13.53 8.97 -7.71
N ALA A 145 -14.26 8.30 -8.62
CA ALA A 145 -13.83 8.09 -10.00
C ALA A 145 -14.03 9.35 -10.84
N PHE A 146 -15.10 10.12 -10.60
CA PHE A 146 -15.31 11.43 -11.20
C PHE A 146 -14.18 12.40 -10.80
N MET A 147 -13.89 12.52 -9.50
CA MET A 147 -12.80 13.37 -9.00
C MET A 147 -11.43 12.97 -9.57
N ALA A 148 -11.21 11.68 -9.86
CA ALA A 148 -9.97 11.20 -10.47
C ALA A 148 -9.78 11.61 -11.95
N GLN A 149 -10.80 12.17 -12.60
CA GLN A 149 -10.68 12.73 -13.95
C GLN A 149 -10.20 14.19 -13.93
N ILE A 150 -10.23 14.84 -12.77
CA ILE A 150 -9.84 16.23 -12.59
C ILE A 150 -8.35 16.28 -12.30
N ASN A 151 -7.56 16.33 -13.37
CA ASN A 151 -6.10 16.29 -13.29
C ASN A 151 -5.52 17.70 -13.39
N SER A 152 -4.61 18.03 -12.49
CA SER A 152 -3.88 19.29 -12.57
C SER A 152 -2.75 19.17 -13.59
N LYS A 153 -2.80 19.98 -14.64
CA LYS A 153 -1.78 19.98 -15.69
C LYS A 153 -0.58 20.82 -15.26
N ILE A 154 0.61 20.23 -15.28
CA ILE A 154 1.86 20.89 -14.92
C ILE A 154 2.84 20.71 -16.08
N SER A 155 3.45 21.80 -16.55
CA SER A 155 4.44 21.71 -17.63
C SER A 155 5.73 21.03 -17.15
N ALA A 156 6.38 20.29 -18.04
CA ALA A 156 7.67 19.66 -17.73
C ALA A 156 8.75 20.69 -17.39
N ASP A 157 8.71 21.87 -18.01
CA ASP A 157 9.67 22.95 -17.76
C ASP A 157 9.49 23.54 -16.35
N TYR A 158 8.24 23.66 -15.89
CA TYR A 158 7.96 24.07 -14.52
C TYR A 158 8.56 23.06 -13.52
N LEU A 159 8.40 21.75 -13.75
CA LEU A 159 9.02 20.73 -12.88
C LEU A 159 10.55 20.79 -12.89
N ARG A 160 11.18 20.92 -14.07
CA ARG A 160 12.65 21.06 -14.19
C ARG A 160 13.19 22.32 -13.48
N SER A 161 12.38 23.38 -13.38
CA SER A 161 12.77 24.58 -12.64
C SER A 161 12.91 24.36 -11.13
N PHE A 162 12.27 23.32 -10.56
CA PHE A 162 12.45 22.95 -9.15
C PHE A 162 13.67 22.07 -8.93
N GLU A 163 13.93 21.14 -9.85
CA GLU A 163 15.11 20.26 -9.78
C GLU A 163 16.42 21.07 -9.85
N SER A 164 16.45 22.09 -10.72
CA SER A 164 17.58 23.01 -10.81
C SER A 164 17.79 23.85 -9.55
N LYS A 165 16.70 24.30 -8.89
CA LYS A 165 16.76 25.04 -7.62
C LYS A 165 17.13 24.17 -6.42
N SER A 166 16.79 22.88 -6.42
CA SER A 166 17.12 21.98 -5.31
C SER A 166 18.60 21.62 -5.25
N ASN A 167 19.35 21.77 -6.35
CA ASN A 167 20.79 21.53 -6.37
C ASN A 167 21.60 22.67 -5.73
N ASP A 168 21.00 23.85 -5.50
CA ASP A 168 21.61 24.99 -4.80
C ASP A 168 21.21 25.08 -3.31
N ALA A 169 20.35 24.18 -2.82
CA ALA A 169 19.98 24.09 -1.40
C ALA A 169 20.81 23.00 -0.72
N SER A 170 21.89 23.42 -0.06
CA SER A 170 22.76 22.59 0.77
C SER A 170 22.00 21.76 1.82
N GLU A 171 22.38 20.49 1.90
CA GLU A 171 22.37 19.64 3.10
C GLU A 171 21.01 19.34 3.75
N LEU A 172 20.35 18.30 3.24
CA LEU A 172 19.56 17.43 4.11
C LEU A 172 20.53 16.42 4.72
N GLU A 173 21.15 16.83 5.82
CA GLU A 173 21.91 15.99 6.75
C GLU A 173 21.19 14.65 6.93
N THR A 174 21.74 13.62 6.28
CA THR A 174 21.31 12.26 6.47
C THR A 174 21.90 11.83 7.80
N HIS A 175 21.18 12.07 8.90
CA HIS A 175 21.46 11.44 10.18
C HIS A 175 21.26 9.91 10.02
N ASN A 176 22.30 9.26 9.52
CA ASN A 176 22.51 7.82 9.58
C ASN A 176 22.85 7.43 11.02
N SER A 177 21.89 7.49 11.95
CA SER A 177 21.99 6.74 13.21
C SER A 177 21.50 5.32 12.95
N SER A 178 22.33 4.51 12.29
CA SER A 178 22.15 3.06 12.23
C SER A 178 22.56 2.46 13.58
N GLU A 179 21.73 2.61 14.61
CA GLU A 179 21.80 1.74 15.78
C GLU A 179 20.95 0.49 15.53
N LYS A 180 21.62 -0.60 15.17
CA LYS A 180 21.06 -1.96 15.29
C LYS A 180 20.74 -2.22 16.77
N PRO A 181 19.51 -2.61 17.15
CA PRO A 181 19.32 -3.28 18.42
C PRO A 181 19.93 -4.68 18.28
N SER A 182 21.00 -4.91 19.06
CA SER A 182 21.61 -6.21 19.30
C SER A 182 20.55 -7.26 19.64
N GLY A 183 20.78 -8.47 19.14
CA GLY A 183 19.79 -9.55 19.08
C GLY A 183 19.24 -9.96 20.43
N LYS A 184 17.91 -9.93 20.56
CA LYS A 184 17.19 -10.76 21.54
C LYS A 184 16.69 -12.01 20.83
N ASN A 185 17.14 -13.16 21.32
CA ASN A 185 16.76 -14.49 20.84
C ASN A 185 15.24 -14.67 20.96
N ILE A 186 14.56 -14.86 19.83
CA ILE A 186 13.14 -15.20 19.81
C ILE A 186 13.04 -16.70 20.12
N PRO A 187 12.32 -17.12 21.18
CA PRO A 187 12.16 -18.53 21.50
C PRO A 187 11.48 -19.27 20.35
N LYS A 188 12.01 -20.46 19.99
CA LYS A 188 11.54 -21.32 18.88
C LYS A 188 10.03 -21.63 18.91
N LEU A 189 9.37 -21.46 20.06
CA LEU A 189 7.94 -21.68 20.24
C LEU A 189 7.05 -20.63 19.52
N LEU A 190 7.49 -19.37 19.43
CA LEU A 190 6.73 -18.31 18.74
C LEU A 190 6.73 -18.50 17.22
N VAL A 191 7.76 -19.14 16.68
CA VAL A 191 7.87 -19.43 15.24
C VAL A 191 6.85 -20.49 14.82
N VAL A 192 6.58 -21.48 15.69
CA VAL A 192 5.59 -22.54 15.44
C VAL A 192 4.16 -22.00 15.58
N GLY A 193 3.89 -21.15 16.57
CA GLY A 193 2.58 -20.49 16.72
C GLY A 193 2.24 -19.53 15.56
N GLY A 194 3.23 -18.79 15.05
CA GLY A 194 3.06 -17.88 13.91
C GLY A 194 2.76 -18.59 12.58
N ALA A 195 3.31 -19.79 12.37
CA ALA A 195 3.03 -20.59 11.18
C ALA A 195 1.60 -21.17 11.17
N ILE A 196 1.10 -21.57 12.35
CA ILE A 196 -0.27 -22.10 12.50
C ILE A 196 -1.31 -20.99 12.30
N ALA A 197 -1.10 -19.80 12.86
CA ALA A 197 -2.02 -18.67 12.69
C ALA A 197 -2.07 -18.13 11.24
N LEU A 198 -0.94 -18.15 10.52
CA LEU A 198 -0.88 -17.77 9.10
C LEU A 198 -1.57 -18.80 8.18
N ALA A 199 -1.49 -20.09 8.50
CA ALA A 199 -2.22 -21.13 7.77
C ALA A 199 -3.74 -20.99 7.92
N CYS A 200 -4.23 -20.61 9.11
CA CYS A 200 -5.66 -20.43 9.36
C CYS A 200 -6.27 -19.14 8.76
N SER A 201 -5.45 -18.17 8.35
CA SER A 201 -5.94 -16.88 7.84
C SER A 201 -5.88 -16.76 6.31
N PHE A 202 -5.29 -17.72 5.61
CA PHE A 202 -5.16 -17.71 4.13
C PHE A 202 -5.80 -18.88 3.39
N ASP A 203 -6.37 -19.87 4.08
CA ASP A 203 -6.80 -21.08 3.40
C ASP A 203 -8.32 -21.26 3.31
N ARG A 204 -8.83 -21.27 2.07
CA ARG A 204 -10.15 -21.82 1.72
C ARG A 204 -10.08 -23.36 1.70
N GLY A 205 -9.85 -23.95 2.87
CA GLY A 205 -10.36 -25.29 3.20
C GLY A 205 -9.65 -26.54 2.67
N LEU A 206 -8.37 -26.53 2.27
CA LEU A 206 -7.72 -27.77 1.80
C LEU A 206 -6.37 -28.11 2.48
N LEU A 207 -5.56 -27.12 2.88
CA LEU A 207 -4.24 -27.31 3.51
C LEU A 207 -4.31 -27.63 5.01
N THR A 208 -5.45 -27.39 5.67
CA THR A 208 -5.64 -27.65 7.10
C THR A 208 -5.49 -29.13 7.45
N LYS A 209 -5.88 -30.06 6.56
CA LYS A 209 -5.84 -31.51 6.84
C LYS A 209 -4.43 -32.09 6.79
N ALA A 210 -3.58 -31.64 5.86
CA ALA A 210 -2.23 -32.19 5.70
C ALA A 210 -1.28 -31.77 6.84
N VAL A 211 -1.41 -30.54 7.34
CA VAL A 211 -0.55 -30.02 8.41
C VAL A 211 -0.93 -30.61 9.77
N ILE A 212 -2.23 -30.77 10.06
CA ILE A 212 -2.70 -31.42 11.30
C ILE A 212 -2.26 -32.89 11.34
N PHE A 213 -2.38 -33.63 10.23
CA PHE A 213 -1.92 -35.02 10.16
C PHE A 213 -0.40 -35.15 10.28
N GLY A 214 0.37 -34.25 9.68
CA GLY A 214 1.84 -34.27 9.74
C GLY A 214 2.38 -34.01 11.16
N VAL A 215 1.72 -33.14 11.93
CA VAL A 215 2.12 -32.83 13.31
C VAL A 215 1.69 -33.95 14.28
N ALA A 216 0.49 -34.50 14.13
CA ALA A 216 0.02 -35.63 14.95
C ALA A 216 0.92 -36.88 14.81
N ARG A 217 1.40 -37.17 13.58
CA ARG A 217 2.29 -38.30 13.31
C ARG A 217 3.70 -38.12 13.91
N ARG A 218 4.14 -36.87 14.08
CA ARG A 218 5.46 -36.54 14.66
C ARG A 218 5.45 -36.63 16.19
N PHE A 219 4.32 -36.37 16.83
CA PHE A 219 4.16 -36.55 18.29
C PHE A 219 3.85 -38.00 18.70
N ALA A 220 3.14 -38.77 17.87
CA ALA A 220 2.91 -40.20 18.14
C ALA A 220 4.20 -41.04 18.16
N ASN A 221 5.24 -40.63 17.41
CA ASN A 221 6.53 -41.33 17.37
C ASN A 221 7.51 -40.94 18.50
N ILE A 222 7.19 -39.93 19.31
CA ILE A 222 7.99 -39.55 20.49
C ILE A 222 7.64 -40.44 21.70
N GLY A 223 6.46 -41.07 21.71
CA GLY A 223 6.01 -41.98 22.79
C GLY A 223 6.45 -43.44 22.66
N LYS A 224 7.28 -43.82 21.69
CA LYS A 224 7.78 -45.21 21.48
C LYS A 224 9.28 -45.39 21.70
N ARG A 225 9.93 -44.44 22.38
CA ARG A 225 11.31 -44.54 22.85
C ARG A 225 11.38 -44.13 24.33
N LEU A 226 10.77 -44.98 25.16
CA LEU A 226 11.12 -45.20 26.55
C LEU A 226 11.30 -46.71 26.71
#